data_AF-A0A1G3Y3N5-F1
#
_entry.id   AF-A0A1G3Y3N5-F1
#
_cell.length_a   1.000
_cell.length_b   1.000
_cell.length_c   1.000
_cell.angle_alpha   90.00
_cell.angle_beta   90.00
_cell.angle_gamma   90.00
#
_symmetry.space_group_name_H-M   'P 1'
#
loop_
_entity.id
_entity.type
_entity.pdbx_description
1 polymer ?
#
loop_
_entity_poly.entity_id
_entity_poly.type
_entity_poly.pdbx_seq_one_letter_code
_entity_poly.pdbx_strand_id
1 'polypeptide(L)'
;MYSDRVLSGMRPTGRLHLGHYHGVLKNWLRLQNEYQCLFFVADWHALTTHYDSPQVIDENARDMVIDWLAAGVDPAQATLFVQSRVIEHAELHLLLSMMTPLGWLERVPTYKDQQEKLSNKDLSTYGFLGYPLLMSSDILIYRANLVPVGEDQIPHVEFTRELARRFNHMYGREPDFEDKARAAVKKLGSKKARVYEECRTAYQEKGDSEALESAKALLNDAQNLSLNDRERLFGYLEGSGKMILAEPDALLTEASKMPGLDGQKMSKSYNNTIALREDPETVTKKIRTMPTDPARVRRTDAGNPANCPVWQFHQVYSDDATRQWVTAGCTSAGIGCLECKQPVIDAVLAEL
;
A
#
# COMPACT_ATOMS: atom_id res chain seq x y z
N MET A 1 -9.59 1.21 20.99
CA MET A 1 -9.07 0.96 19.64
C MET A 1 -8.02 2.02 19.41
N TYR A 2 -6.89 1.67 18.80
CA TYR A 2 -6.01 2.72 18.28
C TYR A 2 -6.80 3.51 17.23
N SER A 3 -6.50 4.79 17.04
CA SER A 3 -7.00 5.49 15.85
C SER A 3 -6.61 4.68 14.63
N ASP A 4 -7.53 4.51 13.69
CA ASP A 4 -7.21 3.87 12.41
C ASP A 4 -6.09 4.67 11.75
N ARG A 5 -4.98 3.97 11.50
CA ARG A 5 -3.75 4.50 10.95
C ARG A 5 -3.42 3.79 9.68
N VAL A 6 -3.36 4.59 8.62
CA VAL A 6 -2.93 4.16 7.30
C VAL A 6 -1.43 4.38 7.20
N LEU A 7 -0.67 3.35 6.83
CA LEU A 7 0.74 3.50 6.49
C LEU A 7 1.01 3.00 5.09
N SER A 8 1.66 3.83 4.29
CA SER A 8 2.06 3.49 2.92
C SER A 8 3.38 4.17 2.57
N GLY A 9 4.17 3.57 1.70
CA GLY A 9 5.45 4.14 1.30
C GLY A 9 5.82 3.73 -0.11
N MET A 10 6.71 4.51 -0.72
CA MET A 10 7.25 4.20 -2.05
C MET A 10 8.77 4.23 -2.01
N ARG A 11 9.38 3.32 -2.77
CA ARG A 11 10.84 3.33 -2.96
C ARG A 11 11.23 4.43 -3.95
N PRO A 12 12.21 5.31 -3.61
CA PRO A 12 12.68 6.35 -4.50
C PRO A 12 13.52 5.77 -5.66
N THR A 13 12.84 5.37 -6.74
CA THR A 13 13.43 4.74 -7.94
C THR A 13 13.35 5.64 -9.18
N GLY A 14 13.26 6.96 -8.96
CA GLY A 14 13.14 7.99 -10.00
C GLY A 14 11.73 8.58 -10.09
N ARG A 15 11.55 9.55 -10.99
CA ARG A 15 10.31 10.31 -11.18
C ARG A 15 9.05 9.44 -11.28
N LEU A 16 7.97 9.91 -10.69
CA LEU A 16 6.67 9.26 -10.79
C LEU A 16 6.04 9.49 -12.17
N HIS A 17 5.06 8.64 -12.49
CA HIS A 17 4.37 8.62 -13.77
C HIS A 17 2.88 8.35 -13.56
N LEU A 18 2.06 8.50 -14.60
CA LEU A 18 0.61 8.35 -14.50
C LEU A 18 0.18 7.02 -13.84
N GLY A 19 0.93 5.93 -14.06
CA GLY A 19 0.70 4.67 -13.33
C GLY A 19 0.77 4.77 -11.80
N HIS A 20 1.69 5.58 -11.25
CA HIS A 20 1.75 5.85 -9.82
C HIS A 20 0.61 6.76 -9.36
N TYR A 21 0.23 7.73 -10.19
CA TYR A 21 -0.84 8.67 -9.85
C TYR A 21 -2.19 7.95 -9.74
N HIS A 22 -2.57 7.18 -10.76
CA HIS A 22 -3.82 6.41 -10.76
C HIS A 22 -3.80 5.21 -9.81
N GLY A 23 -2.64 4.56 -9.61
CA GLY A 23 -2.54 3.35 -8.78
C GLY A 23 -2.36 3.62 -7.29
N VAL A 24 -1.70 4.73 -6.90
CA VAL A 24 -1.32 4.99 -5.50
C VAL A 24 -1.79 6.36 -5.04
N LEU A 25 -1.41 7.43 -5.74
CA LEU A 25 -1.58 8.79 -5.23
C LEU A 25 -3.06 9.19 -5.13
N LYS A 26 -3.90 8.89 -6.13
CA LYS A 26 -5.36 9.15 -6.02
C LYS A 26 -5.98 8.49 -4.80
N ASN A 27 -5.55 7.27 -4.47
CA ASN A 27 -6.02 6.59 -3.27
C ASN A 27 -5.49 7.25 -1.99
N TRP A 28 -4.22 7.70 -1.96
CA TRP A 28 -3.69 8.49 -0.84
C TRP A 28 -4.48 9.78 -0.62
N LEU A 29 -4.88 10.47 -1.69
CA LEU A 29 -5.70 11.69 -1.59
C LEU A 29 -7.04 11.44 -0.90
N ARG A 30 -7.66 10.30 -1.18
CA ARG A 30 -8.89 9.90 -0.49
C ARG A 30 -8.61 9.55 0.96
N LEU A 31 -7.59 8.71 1.22
CA LEU A 31 -7.27 8.21 2.56
C LEU A 31 -6.83 9.31 3.52
N GLN A 32 -6.06 10.31 3.08
CA GLN A 32 -5.64 11.41 3.96
C GLN A 32 -6.81 12.25 4.51
N ASN A 33 -7.97 12.24 3.83
CA ASN A 33 -9.19 12.89 4.30
C ASN A 33 -10.00 12.01 5.26
N GLU A 34 -9.80 10.69 5.24
CA GLU A 34 -10.59 9.71 5.99
C GLU A 34 -9.87 9.18 7.24
N TYR A 35 -8.53 9.12 7.22
CA TYR A 35 -7.71 8.44 8.21
C TYR A 35 -6.47 9.23 8.61
N GLN A 36 -5.89 8.88 9.77
CA GLN A 36 -4.55 9.32 10.12
C GLN A 36 -3.54 8.62 9.20
N CYS A 37 -3.00 9.35 8.22
CA CYS A 37 -2.10 8.81 7.22
C CYS A 37 -0.62 9.08 7.53
N LEU A 38 0.21 8.04 7.35
CA LEU A 38 1.65 8.07 7.43
C LEU A 38 2.21 7.64 6.08
N PHE A 39 2.77 8.60 5.34
CA PHE A 39 3.34 8.36 4.01
C PHE A 39 4.85 8.59 4.03
N PHE A 40 5.63 7.68 3.45
CA PHE A 40 7.08 7.77 3.61
C PHE A 40 7.91 7.33 2.42
N VAL A 41 9.08 7.98 2.32
CA VAL A 41 10.14 7.62 1.38
C VAL A 41 10.86 6.41 1.94
N ALA A 42 10.72 5.28 1.25
CA ALA A 42 11.31 3.99 1.64
C ALA A 42 12.74 3.87 1.06
N ASP A 43 13.67 4.67 1.56
CA ASP A 43 15.03 4.79 1.02
C ASP A 43 15.96 3.61 1.38
N TRP A 44 15.84 3.00 2.56
CA TRP A 44 16.53 1.73 2.85
C TRP A 44 15.99 0.58 2.02
N HIS A 45 14.70 0.58 1.73
CA HIS A 45 14.12 -0.38 0.78
C HIS A 45 14.65 -0.21 -0.64
N ALA A 46 15.06 1.00 -1.06
CA ALA A 46 15.73 1.20 -2.33
C ALA A 46 17.14 0.57 -2.34
N LEU A 47 17.86 0.64 -1.21
CA LEU A 47 19.20 0.04 -1.08
C LEU A 47 19.19 -1.49 -1.30
N THR A 48 18.10 -2.19 -0.98
CA THR A 48 18.01 -3.65 -1.23
C THR A 48 18.20 -4.04 -2.70
N THR A 49 18.04 -3.10 -3.62
CA THR A 49 18.22 -3.30 -5.08
C THR A 49 19.21 -2.32 -5.73
N HIS A 50 19.61 -1.26 -5.04
CA HIS A 50 20.52 -0.20 -5.52
C HIS A 50 21.72 0.01 -4.58
N TYR A 51 22.14 -1.04 -3.86
CA TYR A 51 23.27 -0.98 -2.93
C TYR A 51 24.60 -0.63 -3.61
N ASP A 52 24.75 -0.96 -4.90
CA ASP A 52 25.91 -0.69 -5.74
C ASP A 52 25.90 0.71 -6.37
N SER A 53 24.77 1.41 -6.29
CA SER A 53 24.50 2.70 -6.92
C SER A 53 23.64 3.63 -6.01
N PRO A 54 23.99 3.80 -4.72
CA PRO A 54 23.12 4.48 -3.76
C PRO A 54 22.99 5.99 -4.00
N GLN A 55 23.86 6.60 -4.79
CA GLN A 55 23.94 8.06 -4.99
C GLN A 55 22.66 8.64 -5.59
N VAL A 56 21.91 7.85 -6.37
CA VAL A 56 20.65 8.29 -7.01
C VAL A 56 19.47 8.37 -6.03
N ILE A 57 19.58 7.73 -4.86
CA ILE A 57 18.46 7.60 -3.91
C ILE A 57 18.06 8.96 -3.33
N ASP A 58 19.02 9.81 -2.99
CA ASP A 58 18.77 11.13 -2.39
C ASP A 58 18.02 12.06 -3.36
N GLU A 59 18.47 12.12 -4.62
CA GLU A 59 17.79 12.91 -5.66
C GLU A 59 16.38 12.36 -5.94
N ASN A 60 16.26 11.03 -6.11
CA ASN A 60 14.98 10.39 -6.34
C ASN A 60 14.00 10.58 -5.17
N ALA A 61 14.48 10.60 -3.94
CA ALA A 61 13.69 10.85 -2.74
C ALA A 61 13.09 12.27 -2.76
N ARG A 62 13.91 13.28 -3.08
CA ARG A 62 13.44 14.66 -3.21
C ARG A 62 12.43 14.80 -4.33
N ASP A 63 12.73 14.25 -5.51
CA ASP A 63 11.83 14.32 -6.67
C ASP A 63 10.48 13.66 -6.40
N MET A 64 10.49 12.51 -5.72
CA MET A 64 9.28 11.78 -5.37
C MET A 64 8.40 12.54 -4.38
N VAL A 65 8.98 13.20 -3.37
CA VAL A 65 8.21 14.04 -2.45
C VAL A 65 7.61 15.24 -3.18
N ILE A 66 8.34 15.86 -4.12
CA ILE A 66 7.78 16.95 -4.93
C ILE A 66 6.59 16.43 -5.77
N ASP A 67 6.72 15.25 -6.37
CA ASP A 67 5.64 14.61 -7.13
C ASP A 67 4.40 14.34 -6.24
N TRP A 68 4.60 13.92 -4.98
CA TRP A 68 3.49 13.71 -4.04
C TRP A 68 2.76 15.00 -3.70
N LEU A 69 3.51 16.06 -3.37
CA LEU A 69 2.95 17.37 -3.04
C LEU A 69 2.20 17.95 -4.25
N ALA A 70 2.79 17.86 -5.45
CA ALA A 70 2.16 18.31 -6.69
C ALA A 70 0.86 17.55 -6.99
N ALA A 71 0.81 16.25 -6.68
CA ALA A 71 -0.39 15.43 -6.83
C ALA A 71 -1.48 15.72 -5.79
N GLY A 72 -1.21 16.51 -4.74
CA GLY A 72 -2.18 16.92 -3.73
C GLY A 72 -2.05 16.23 -2.36
N VAL A 73 -0.96 15.48 -2.12
CA VAL A 73 -0.67 14.98 -0.77
C VAL A 73 -0.37 16.17 0.13
N ASP A 74 -1.15 16.33 1.20
CA ASP A 74 -1.11 17.52 2.05
C ASP A 74 -0.42 17.20 3.39
N PRO A 75 0.76 17.81 3.69
CA PRO A 75 1.45 17.63 4.97
C PRO A 75 0.66 18.10 6.20
N ALA A 76 -0.40 18.89 6.01
CA ALA A 76 -1.31 19.27 7.10
C ALA A 76 -2.31 18.16 7.45
N GLN A 77 -2.54 17.20 6.55
CA GLN A 77 -3.48 16.09 6.72
C GLN A 77 -2.78 14.74 6.94
N ALA A 78 -1.61 14.55 6.32
CA ALA A 78 -0.82 13.34 6.42
C ALA A 78 0.61 13.62 6.91
N THR A 79 1.15 12.71 7.72
CA THR A 79 2.55 12.78 8.15
C THR A 79 3.45 12.25 7.05
N LEU A 80 4.33 13.11 6.53
CA LEU A 80 5.36 12.74 5.54
C LEU A 80 6.71 12.57 6.22
N PHE A 81 7.40 11.46 5.96
CA PHE A 81 8.75 11.23 6.51
C PHE A 81 9.65 10.40 5.58
N VAL A 82 10.91 10.26 5.98
CA VAL A 82 11.93 9.46 5.28
C VAL A 82 12.33 8.30 6.18
N GLN A 83 12.32 7.07 5.66
CA GLN A 83 12.59 5.85 6.41
C GLN A 83 13.92 5.94 7.18
N SER A 84 15.00 6.31 6.51
CA SER A 84 16.33 6.42 7.14
C SER A 84 16.47 7.47 8.23
N ARG A 85 15.50 8.38 8.37
CA ARG A 85 15.46 9.41 9.42
C ARG A 85 14.80 8.93 10.70
N VAL A 86 14.22 7.73 10.70
CA VAL A 86 13.60 7.08 11.86
C VAL A 86 14.39 5.81 12.17
N ILE A 87 15.47 5.97 12.94
CA ILE A 87 16.44 4.89 13.19
C ILE A 87 15.82 3.68 13.92
N GLU A 88 14.72 3.90 14.63
CA GLU A 88 13.96 2.88 15.34
C GLU A 88 13.37 1.83 14.38
N HIS A 89 13.23 2.14 13.09
CA HIS A 89 12.88 1.15 12.06
C HIS A 89 13.95 0.05 11.97
N ALA A 90 15.23 0.42 12.00
CA ALA A 90 16.35 -0.51 11.97
C ALA A 90 16.49 -1.28 13.29
N GLU A 91 16.26 -0.62 14.43
CA GLU A 91 16.26 -1.28 15.73
C GLU A 91 15.17 -2.34 15.82
N LEU A 92 13.93 -2.00 15.44
CA LEU A 92 12.82 -2.94 15.44
C LEU A 92 13.07 -4.09 14.45
N HIS A 93 13.63 -3.80 13.26
CA HIS A 93 14.01 -4.81 12.29
C HIS A 93 14.99 -5.83 12.88
N LEU A 94 16.05 -5.36 13.56
CA LEU A 94 17.02 -6.23 14.23
C LEU A 94 16.39 -7.09 15.33
N LEU A 95 15.51 -6.50 16.14
CA LEU A 95 14.83 -7.25 17.22
C LEU A 95 13.90 -8.32 16.63
N LEU A 96 13.12 -7.98 15.61
CA LEU A 96 12.22 -8.92 14.95
C LEU A 96 12.98 -10.02 14.20
N SER A 97 14.19 -9.75 13.70
CA SER A 97 14.99 -10.76 12.99
C SER A 97 15.39 -11.92 13.89
N MET A 98 15.56 -11.70 15.20
CA MET A 98 15.94 -12.74 16.16
C MET A 98 14.87 -13.80 16.38
N MET A 99 13.61 -13.49 16.04
CA MET A 99 12.48 -14.38 16.25
C MET A 99 11.80 -14.84 14.95
N THR A 100 12.24 -14.32 13.80
CA THR A 100 11.68 -14.60 12.48
C THR A 100 12.30 -15.88 11.91
N PRO A 101 11.51 -16.94 11.62
CA PRO A 101 12.03 -18.14 10.99
C PRO A 101 12.51 -17.86 9.56
N LEU A 102 13.70 -18.34 9.21
CA LEU A 102 14.29 -18.15 7.87
C LEU A 102 13.36 -18.64 6.75
N GLY A 103 12.77 -19.83 6.92
CA GLY A 103 11.85 -20.40 5.93
C GLY A 103 10.55 -19.61 5.72
N TRP A 104 10.22 -18.63 6.56
CA TRP A 104 9.12 -17.71 6.29
C TRP A 104 9.51 -16.69 5.21
N LEU A 105 10.72 -16.15 5.28
CA LEU A 105 11.25 -15.20 4.30
C LEU A 105 11.42 -15.84 2.92
N GLU A 106 11.96 -17.05 2.87
CA GLU A 106 12.20 -17.80 1.62
C GLU A 106 10.92 -18.20 0.86
N ARG A 107 9.77 -18.20 1.55
CA ARG A 107 8.47 -18.58 1.00
C ARG A 107 7.64 -17.39 0.50
N VAL A 108 8.07 -16.16 0.75
CA VAL A 108 7.37 -14.98 0.21
C VAL A 108 7.48 -15.01 -1.32
N PRO A 109 6.36 -15.10 -2.08
CA PRO A 109 6.39 -15.36 -3.52
C PRO A 109 7.21 -14.33 -4.32
N THR A 110 7.16 -13.06 -3.90
CA THR A 110 7.85 -11.95 -4.55
C THR A 110 9.36 -12.08 -4.53
N TYR A 111 9.96 -12.80 -3.57
CA TYR A 111 11.40 -12.99 -3.48
C TYR A 111 11.92 -13.82 -4.66
N LYS A 112 11.31 -14.99 -4.92
CA LYS A 112 11.72 -15.88 -6.01
C LYS A 112 11.47 -15.24 -7.38
N ASP A 113 10.29 -14.67 -7.57
CA ASP A 113 9.91 -14.01 -8.83
C ASP A 113 10.83 -12.84 -9.20
N GLN A 114 11.29 -12.06 -8.20
CA GLN A 114 12.18 -10.93 -8.46
C GLN A 114 13.63 -11.37 -8.72
N GLN A 115 14.11 -12.43 -8.07
CA GLN A 115 15.42 -13.01 -8.37
C GLN A 115 15.49 -13.51 -9.82
N GLU A 116 14.42 -14.14 -10.31
CA GLU A 116 14.36 -14.63 -11.70
C GLU A 116 14.29 -13.48 -12.73
N LYS A 117 13.57 -12.39 -12.43
CA LYS A 117 13.36 -11.26 -13.36
C LYS A 117 14.54 -10.28 -13.42
N LEU A 118 15.37 -10.20 -12.38
CA LEU A 118 16.48 -9.26 -12.26
C LEU A 118 17.83 -9.96 -12.41
N SER A 119 17.99 -10.80 -13.44
CA SER A 119 19.21 -11.58 -13.70
C SER A 119 20.50 -10.76 -13.84
N ASN A 120 20.39 -9.47 -14.14
CA ASN A 120 21.52 -8.54 -14.28
C ASN A 120 22.00 -7.94 -12.95
N LYS A 121 21.32 -8.20 -11.82
CA LYS A 121 21.72 -7.73 -10.49
C LYS A 121 21.87 -8.91 -9.55
N ASP A 122 22.95 -8.93 -8.75
CA ASP A 122 23.06 -9.91 -7.68
C ASP A 122 22.15 -9.53 -6.51
N LEU A 123 21.00 -10.21 -6.44
CA LEU A 123 20.02 -10.09 -5.37
C LEU A 123 20.13 -11.22 -4.33
N SER A 124 21.24 -11.95 -4.34
CA SER A 124 21.55 -13.00 -3.35
C SER A 124 22.05 -12.41 -2.03
N THR A 125 21.43 -11.32 -1.58
CA THR A 125 21.86 -10.55 -0.41
C THR A 125 20.91 -10.76 0.76
N TYR A 126 21.46 -10.73 1.99
CA TYR A 126 20.64 -10.75 3.20
C TYR A 126 19.63 -9.59 3.23
N GLY A 127 20.02 -8.40 2.76
CA GLY A 127 19.13 -7.24 2.70
C GLY A 127 17.92 -7.46 1.81
N PHE A 128 18.09 -8.14 0.67
CA PHE A 128 16.98 -8.47 -0.22
C PHE A 128 16.07 -9.57 0.36
N LEU A 129 16.64 -10.61 0.97
CA LEU A 129 15.87 -11.64 1.69
C LEU A 129 15.10 -11.07 2.89
N GLY A 130 15.70 -10.11 3.60
CA GLY A 130 15.13 -9.44 4.76
C GLY A 130 14.16 -8.31 4.45
N TYR A 131 13.94 -7.97 3.17
CA TYR A 131 13.03 -6.90 2.75
C TYR A 131 11.62 -7.00 3.36
N PRO A 132 10.94 -8.18 3.36
CA PRO A 132 9.63 -8.32 3.98
C PRO A 132 9.64 -8.00 5.48
N LEU A 133 10.74 -8.34 6.18
CA LEU A 133 10.89 -8.07 7.61
C LEU A 133 11.13 -6.59 7.90
N LEU A 134 11.88 -5.90 7.05
CA LEU A 134 12.02 -4.45 7.14
C LEU A 134 10.66 -3.76 6.90
N MET A 135 9.89 -4.21 5.92
CA MET A 135 8.53 -3.73 5.69
C MET A 135 7.61 -3.97 6.90
N SER A 136 7.69 -5.13 7.54
CA SER A 136 6.98 -5.39 8.79
C SER A 136 7.36 -4.39 9.89
N SER A 137 8.64 -4.03 9.97
CA SER A 137 9.13 -3.06 10.97
C SER A 137 8.56 -1.66 10.70
N ASP A 138 8.53 -1.25 9.43
CA ASP A 138 7.94 0.03 9.02
C ASP A 138 6.45 0.12 9.40
N ILE A 139 5.69 -0.98 9.27
CA ILE A 139 4.26 -1.01 9.60
C ILE A 139 4.03 -1.04 11.11
N LEU A 140 4.71 -1.96 11.81
CA LEU A 140 4.39 -2.30 13.20
C LEU A 140 4.84 -1.22 14.19
N ILE A 141 5.91 -0.47 13.89
CA ILE A 141 6.41 0.57 14.80
C ILE A 141 5.40 1.69 15.04
N TYR A 142 4.57 2.01 14.05
CA TYR A 142 3.51 3.03 14.16
C TYR A 142 2.18 2.45 14.64
N ARG A 143 2.12 1.14 14.88
CA ARG A 143 0.88 0.39 15.12
C ARG A 143 -0.16 0.67 14.04
N ALA A 144 0.28 0.75 12.78
CA ALA A 144 -0.61 0.94 11.65
C ALA A 144 -1.47 -0.31 11.47
N ASN A 145 -2.78 -0.13 11.38
CA ASN A 145 -3.75 -1.22 11.21
C ASN A 145 -4.32 -1.28 9.79
N LEU A 146 -4.04 -0.29 8.94
CA LEU A 146 -4.46 -0.28 7.53
C LEU A 146 -3.25 -0.03 6.64
N VAL A 147 -3.03 -0.91 5.64
CA VAL A 147 -1.91 -0.79 4.69
C VAL A 147 -2.47 -0.87 3.27
N PRO A 148 -2.49 0.24 2.51
CA PRO A 148 -3.03 0.25 1.16
C PRO A 148 -2.04 -0.42 0.21
N VAL A 149 -2.47 -1.50 -0.42
CA VAL A 149 -1.63 -2.36 -1.22
C VAL A 149 -2.35 -2.92 -2.44
N GLY A 150 -1.58 -3.18 -3.50
CA GLY A 150 -2.03 -4.03 -4.61
C GLY A 150 -2.02 -5.51 -4.23
N GLU A 151 -2.67 -6.33 -5.06
CA GLU A 151 -2.76 -7.78 -4.85
C GLU A 151 -1.40 -8.48 -4.71
N ASP A 152 -0.38 -7.98 -5.42
CA ASP A 152 0.98 -8.51 -5.39
C ASP A 152 1.70 -8.31 -4.05
N GLN A 153 1.21 -7.41 -3.20
CA GLN A 153 1.81 -7.06 -1.92
C GLN A 153 1.06 -7.66 -0.71
N ILE A 154 -0.09 -8.30 -0.92
CA ILE A 154 -0.85 -9.01 0.13
C ILE A 154 0.04 -9.99 0.92
N PRO A 155 0.93 -10.80 0.30
CA PRO A 155 1.77 -11.72 1.06
C PRO A 155 2.69 -11.04 2.08
N HIS A 156 3.13 -9.80 1.83
CA HIS A 156 3.95 -9.06 2.80
C HIS A 156 3.13 -8.56 3.99
N VAL A 157 1.89 -8.14 3.77
CA VAL A 157 0.97 -7.75 4.86
C VAL A 157 0.60 -8.96 5.70
N GLU A 158 0.35 -10.12 5.07
CA GLU A 158 0.12 -11.39 5.77
C GLU A 158 1.33 -11.79 6.63
N PHE A 159 2.53 -11.74 6.05
CA PHE A 159 3.77 -11.98 6.78
C PHE A 159 3.93 -11.04 7.97
N THR A 160 3.58 -9.77 7.81
CA THR A 160 3.61 -8.77 8.90
C THR A 160 2.64 -9.15 10.03
N ARG A 161 1.44 -9.61 9.68
CA ARG A 161 0.42 -10.02 10.67
C ARG A 161 0.85 -11.24 11.46
N GLU A 162 1.38 -12.26 10.79
CA GLU A 162 1.93 -13.45 11.44
C GLU A 162 3.10 -13.11 12.37
N LEU A 163 3.95 -12.17 11.97
CA LEU A 163 5.04 -11.69 12.80
C LEU A 163 4.52 -10.96 14.05
N ALA A 164 3.51 -10.10 13.91
CA ALA A 164 2.87 -9.41 15.03
C ALA A 164 2.24 -10.40 16.02
N ARG A 165 1.49 -11.40 15.53
CA ARG A 165 0.93 -12.48 16.35
C ARG A 165 2.00 -13.22 17.12
N ARG A 166 3.08 -13.61 16.44
CA ARG A 166 4.20 -14.31 17.06
C ARG A 166 4.86 -13.45 18.14
N PHE A 167 5.06 -12.16 17.88
CA PHE A 167 5.65 -11.23 18.85
C PHE A 167 4.76 -11.11 20.09
N ASN A 168 3.46 -10.88 19.88
CA ASN A 168 2.47 -10.79 20.96
C ASN A 168 2.36 -12.10 21.75
N HIS A 169 2.51 -13.26 21.10
CA HIS A 169 2.53 -14.54 21.79
C HIS A 169 3.78 -14.71 22.68
N MET A 170 4.96 -14.38 22.15
CA MET A 170 6.23 -14.53 22.86
C MET A 170 6.41 -13.53 24.00
N TYR A 171 5.97 -12.28 23.82
CA TYR A 171 6.30 -11.17 24.71
C TYR A 171 5.07 -10.51 25.37
N GLY A 172 3.86 -10.82 24.90
CA GLY A 172 2.62 -10.26 25.47
C GLY A 172 2.24 -10.85 26.83
N ARG A 173 2.82 -11.98 27.23
CA ARG A 173 2.60 -12.57 28.55
C ARG A 173 3.70 -12.14 29.50
N GLU A 174 3.36 -11.22 30.40
CA GLU A 174 4.21 -10.85 31.53
C GLU A 174 4.09 -11.86 32.68
N PRO A 175 5.06 -11.92 33.61
CA PRO A 175 4.87 -12.62 34.88
C PRO A 175 3.59 -12.15 35.56
N ASP A 176 2.80 -13.11 36.05
CA ASP A 176 1.51 -12.90 36.72
C ASP A 176 0.46 -12.20 35.84
N PHE A 177 0.53 -12.38 34.51
CA PHE A 177 -0.41 -11.77 33.54
C PHE A 177 -1.88 -11.94 33.96
N GLU A 178 -2.29 -13.15 34.34
CA GLU A 178 -3.67 -13.41 34.72
C GLU A 178 -4.09 -12.68 35.99
N ASP A 179 -3.21 -12.60 37.00
CA ASP A 179 -3.51 -11.91 38.25
C ASP A 179 -3.63 -10.41 38.02
N LYS A 180 -2.75 -9.85 37.19
CA LYS A 180 -2.82 -8.45 36.76
C LYS A 180 -4.06 -8.19 35.90
N ALA A 181 -4.48 -9.13 35.06
CA ALA A 181 -5.70 -9.03 34.28
C ALA A 181 -6.93 -9.04 35.18
N ARG A 182 -7.04 -9.99 36.13
CA ARG A 182 -8.09 -10.04 37.15
C ARG A 182 -8.14 -8.75 37.99
N ALA A 183 -6.98 -8.19 38.35
CA ALA A 183 -6.90 -6.91 39.03
C ALA A 183 -7.39 -5.74 38.15
N ALA A 184 -7.09 -5.75 36.85
CA ALA A 184 -7.60 -4.76 35.90
C ALA A 184 -9.11 -4.88 35.69
N VAL A 185 -9.68 -6.09 35.65
CA VAL A 185 -11.14 -6.32 35.57
C VAL A 185 -11.85 -5.65 36.75
N LYS A 186 -11.30 -5.73 37.96
CA LYS A 186 -11.87 -5.05 39.14
C LYS A 186 -11.95 -3.53 38.97
N LYS A 187 -11.03 -2.92 38.22
CA LYS A 187 -11.02 -1.48 37.95
C LYS A 187 -12.19 -1.05 37.06
N LEU A 188 -12.82 -1.93 36.28
CA LEU A 188 -14.00 -1.59 35.45
C LEU A 188 -15.24 -1.21 36.29
N GLY A 189 -15.27 -1.58 37.57
CA GLY A 189 -16.45 -1.48 38.43
C GLY A 189 -17.35 -2.71 38.31
N SER A 190 -18.08 -3.03 39.38
CA SER A 190 -18.78 -4.32 39.56
C SER A 190 -19.69 -4.72 38.39
N LYS A 191 -20.50 -3.81 37.87
CA LYS A 191 -21.44 -4.08 36.77
C LYS A 191 -20.70 -4.38 35.46
N LYS A 192 -19.72 -3.55 35.07
CA LYS A 192 -18.95 -3.72 33.84
C LYS A 192 -18.03 -4.93 33.90
N ALA A 193 -17.42 -5.18 35.06
CA ALA A 193 -16.59 -6.36 35.30
C ALA A 193 -17.37 -7.67 35.08
N ARG A 194 -18.61 -7.75 35.57
CA ARG A 194 -19.48 -8.92 35.36
C ARG A 194 -19.78 -9.16 33.87
N VAL A 195 -20.21 -8.11 33.16
CA VAL A 195 -20.50 -8.19 31.72
C VAL A 195 -19.25 -8.62 30.93
N TYR A 196 -18.10 -8.04 31.25
CA TYR A 196 -16.83 -8.39 30.63
C TYR A 196 -16.49 -9.88 30.81
N GLU A 197 -16.62 -10.42 32.02
CA GLU A 197 -16.35 -11.85 32.28
C GLU A 197 -17.36 -12.77 31.58
N GLU A 198 -18.65 -12.43 31.56
CA GLU A 198 -19.67 -13.17 30.83
C GLU A 198 -19.35 -13.25 29.33
N CYS A 199 -19.01 -12.11 28.71
CA CYS A 199 -18.61 -12.05 27.31
C CYS A 199 -17.32 -12.81 27.04
N ARG A 200 -16.33 -12.73 27.94
CA ARG A 200 -15.06 -13.47 27.83
C ARG A 200 -15.28 -14.97 27.84
N THR A 201 -16.06 -15.48 28.79
CA THR A 201 -16.40 -16.89 28.87
C THR A 201 -17.15 -17.33 27.61
N ALA A 202 -18.14 -16.56 27.15
CA ALA A 202 -18.88 -16.88 25.93
C ALA A 202 -17.96 -16.97 24.69
N TYR A 203 -17.03 -16.03 24.53
CA TYR A 203 -16.08 -16.06 23.42
C TYR A 203 -15.09 -17.22 23.52
N GLN A 204 -14.43 -17.40 24.67
CA GLN A 204 -13.38 -18.42 24.82
C GLN A 204 -13.91 -19.85 24.79
N GLU A 205 -15.13 -20.09 25.30
CA GLU A 205 -15.73 -21.43 25.31
C GLU A 205 -16.54 -21.75 24.05
N LYS A 206 -17.21 -20.76 23.45
CA LYS A 206 -18.18 -20.98 22.37
C LYS A 206 -17.84 -20.27 21.05
N GLY A 207 -16.79 -19.46 21.02
CA GLY A 207 -16.42 -18.66 19.84
C GLY A 207 -17.40 -17.53 19.51
N ASP A 208 -18.16 -17.05 20.50
CA ASP A 208 -19.19 -16.03 20.33
C ASP A 208 -18.59 -14.67 19.91
N SER A 209 -18.70 -14.36 18.62
CA SER A 209 -18.13 -13.13 18.03
C SER A 209 -18.91 -11.87 18.43
N GLU A 210 -20.20 -11.98 18.73
CA GLU A 210 -21.01 -10.84 19.19
C GLU A 210 -20.64 -10.47 20.63
N ALA A 211 -20.39 -11.47 21.47
CA ALA A 211 -19.87 -11.28 22.82
C ALA A 211 -18.49 -10.62 22.80
N LEU A 212 -17.61 -11.02 21.88
CA LEU A 212 -16.29 -10.41 21.69
C LEU A 212 -16.41 -8.91 21.38
N GLU A 213 -17.20 -8.55 20.36
CA GLU A 213 -17.36 -7.14 19.96
C GLU A 213 -18.01 -6.30 21.07
N SER A 214 -18.98 -6.87 21.80
CA SER A 214 -19.60 -6.22 22.95
C SER A 214 -18.60 -5.92 24.08
N ALA A 215 -17.73 -6.88 24.40
CA ALA A 215 -16.68 -6.67 25.39
C ALA A 215 -15.62 -5.67 24.92
N LYS A 216 -15.24 -5.69 23.63
CA LYS A 216 -14.32 -4.70 23.06
C LYS A 216 -14.88 -3.28 23.16
N ALA A 217 -16.16 -3.09 22.84
CA ALA A 217 -16.85 -1.81 23.01
C ALA A 217 -16.83 -1.32 24.47
N LEU A 218 -17.13 -2.22 25.42
CA LEU A 218 -17.08 -1.92 26.85
C LEU A 218 -15.69 -1.44 27.31
N LEU A 219 -14.62 -2.09 26.84
CA LEU A 219 -13.24 -1.70 27.16
C LEU A 219 -12.85 -0.36 26.54
N ASN A 220 -13.35 -0.04 25.34
CA ASN A 220 -13.11 1.24 24.69
C ASN A 220 -13.75 2.40 25.46
N ASP A 221 -14.97 2.20 25.96
CA ASP A 221 -15.73 3.19 26.73
C ASP A 221 -15.24 3.36 28.17
N ALA A 222 -14.35 2.49 28.65
CA ALA A 222 -13.81 2.54 30.00
C ALA A 222 -12.71 3.63 30.12
N GLN A 223 -13.10 4.82 30.58
CA GLN A 223 -12.19 5.96 30.79
C GLN A 223 -11.24 5.79 32.00
N ASN A 224 -11.60 4.92 32.94
CA ASN A 224 -10.85 4.72 34.18
C ASN A 224 -9.72 3.67 34.08
N LEU A 225 -9.47 3.14 32.88
CA LEU A 225 -8.38 2.19 32.64
C LEU A 225 -7.14 2.90 32.10
N SER A 226 -5.98 2.52 32.62
CA SER A 226 -4.70 2.85 31.99
C SER A 226 -4.57 2.13 30.64
N LEU A 227 -3.72 2.65 29.73
CA LEU A 227 -3.45 2.01 28.44
C LEU A 227 -2.97 0.55 28.63
N ASN A 228 -2.05 0.33 29.56
CA ASN A 228 -1.54 -1.01 29.88
C ASN A 228 -2.63 -1.96 30.39
N ASP A 229 -3.52 -1.49 31.27
CA ASP A 229 -4.62 -2.33 31.76
C ASP A 229 -5.61 -2.66 30.64
N ARG A 230 -5.90 -1.69 29.77
CA ARG A 230 -6.78 -1.90 28.62
C ARG A 230 -6.20 -2.93 27.64
N GLU A 231 -4.93 -2.79 27.26
CA GLU A 231 -4.23 -3.76 26.38
C GLU A 231 -4.19 -5.16 27.02
N ARG A 232 -4.03 -5.24 28.34
CA ARG A 232 -4.08 -6.51 29.09
C ARG A 232 -5.46 -7.15 29.04
N LEU A 233 -6.52 -6.36 29.21
CA LEU A 233 -7.90 -6.85 29.14
C LEU A 233 -8.28 -7.30 27.73
N PHE A 234 -7.86 -6.61 26.66
CA PHE A 234 -8.06 -7.12 25.31
C PHE A 234 -7.42 -8.50 25.10
N GLY A 235 -6.17 -8.67 25.54
CA GLY A 235 -5.51 -9.98 25.48
C GLY A 235 -6.23 -11.04 26.31
N TYR A 236 -6.59 -10.69 27.56
CA TYR A 236 -7.29 -11.60 28.46
C TYR A 236 -8.66 -12.02 27.94
N LEU A 237 -9.37 -11.13 27.23
CA LEU A 237 -10.65 -11.39 26.57
C LEU A 237 -10.52 -12.47 25.50
N GLU A 238 -9.45 -12.44 24.71
CA GLU A 238 -9.22 -13.37 23.60
C GLU A 238 -8.43 -14.63 24.00
N GLY A 239 -8.05 -14.77 25.27
CA GLY A 239 -7.23 -15.89 25.76
C GLY A 239 -5.74 -15.76 25.41
N SER A 240 -5.33 -14.58 24.94
CA SER A 240 -3.97 -14.27 24.50
C SER A 240 -3.23 -13.40 25.54
N GLY A 241 -2.00 -13.01 25.22
CA GLY A 241 -1.25 -12.03 26.01
C GLY A 241 -1.64 -10.60 25.64
N LYS A 242 -0.99 -9.62 26.27
CA LYS A 242 -1.09 -8.20 25.91
C LYS A 242 -0.83 -8.02 24.40
N MET A 243 -1.71 -7.30 23.72
CA MET A 243 -1.46 -6.86 22.34
C MET A 243 -0.46 -5.70 22.34
N ILE A 244 0.80 -5.99 22.01
CA ILE A 244 1.89 -5.01 21.95
C ILE A 244 1.97 -4.39 20.54
N LEU A 245 1.95 -5.25 19.52
CA LEU A 245 1.94 -4.87 18.11
C LEU A 245 0.52 -5.05 17.53
N ALA A 246 0.09 -4.11 16.70
CA ALA A 246 -1.19 -4.19 16.00
C ALA A 246 -1.08 -5.16 14.82
N GLU A 247 -2.13 -5.94 14.58
CA GLU A 247 -2.27 -6.73 13.37
C GLU A 247 -2.76 -5.84 12.23
N PRO A 248 -1.98 -5.66 11.14
CA PRO A 248 -2.40 -4.80 10.04
C PRO A 248 -3.33 -5.53 9.07
N ASP A 249 -4.32 -4.81 8.54
CA ASP A 249 -5.17 -5.25 7.46
C ASP A 249 -4.74 -4.64 6.12
N ALA A 250 -4.87 -5.43 5.06
CA ALA A 250 -4.62 -4.96 3.71
C ALA A 250 -5.83 -4.16 3.23
N LEU A 251 -5.61 -2.90 2.86
CA LEU A 251 -6.62 -2.09 2.17
C LEU A 251 -6.41 -2.22 0.66
N LEU A 252 -7.17 -3.09 0.01
CA LEU A 252 -7.02 -3.31 -1.42
C LEU A 252 -7.36 -2.04 -2.19
N THR A 253 -6.37 -1.56 -2.95
CA THR A 253 -6.59 -0.47 -3.89
C THR A 253 -7.30 -1.03 -5.11
N GLU A 254 -8.39 -0.39 -5.57
CA GLU A 254 -8.96 -0.71 -6.88
C GLU A 254 -7.84 -0.67 -7.92
N ALA A 255 -7.71 -1.75 -8.68
CA ALA A 255 -6.65 -1.89 -9.67
C ALA A 255 -6.91 -0.94 -10.85
N SER A 256 -6.67 0.35 -10.67
CA SER A 256 -6.61 1.31 -11.77
C SER A 256 -5.31 1.05 -12.53
N LYS A 257 -5.35 0.07 -13.43
CA LYS A 257 -4.24 -0.29 -14.30
C LYS A 257 -4.14 0.77 -15.39
N MET A 258 -3.52 1.90 -15.07
CA MET A 258 -3.12 2.86 -16.09
C MET A 258 -2.19 2.16 -17.10
N PRO A 259 -2.59 2.06 -18.37
CA PRO A 259 -1.80 1.37 -19.39
C PRO A 259 -0.58 2.20 -19.78
N GLY A 260 0.49 1.52 -20.20
CA GLY A 260 1.63 2.12 -20.84
C GLY A 260 1.29 2.61 -22.25
N LEU A 261 2.16 3.44 -22.82
CA LEU A 261 2.02 3.98 -24.18
C LEU A 261 1.92 2.89 -25.26
N ASP A 262 2.37 1.67 -24.96
CA ASP A 262 2.34 0.48 -25.81
C ASP A 262 1.17 -0.48 -25.52
N GLY A 263 0.32 -0.18 -24.53
CA GLY A 263 -0.79 -1.02 -24.08
C GLY A 263 -0.42 -2.10 -23.06
N GLN A 264 0.86 -2.19 -22.67
CA GLN A 264 1.32 -3.05 -21.57
C GLN A 264 1.21 -2.32 -20.21
N LYS A 265 1.65 -2.93 -19.12
CA LYS A 265 1.77 -2.22 -17.83
C LYS A 265 2.70 -1.00 -17.99
N MET A 266 2.28 0.17 -17.51
CA MET A 266 3.15 1.34 -17.47
C MET A 266 4.34 1.08 -16.54
N SER A 267 5.56 1.10 -17.10
CA SER A 267 6.81 0.86 -16.37
C SER A 267 7.97 1.59 -17.02
N LYS A 268 8.85 2.18 -16.20
CA LYS A 268 10.10 2.82 -16.66
C LYS A 268 10.98 1.85 -17.45
N SER A 269 11.01 0.58 -17.06
CA SER A 269 11.80 -0.47 -17.73
C SER A 269 11.37 -0.72 -19.18
N TYR A 270 10.11 -0.46 -19.51
CA TYR A 270 9.57 -0.62 -20.87
C TYR A 270 9.62 0.68 -21.67
N ASN A 271 10.08 1.79 -21.06
CA ASN A 271 10.12 3.12 -21.66
C ASN A 271 8.76 3.56 -22.26
N ASN A 272 7.67 3.17 -21.59
CA ASN A 272 6.29 3.38 -22.04
C ASN A 272 5.50 4.31 -21.10
N THR A 273 6.18 5.22 -20.40
CA THR A 273 5.60 6.05 -19.34
C THR A 273 5.37 7.50 -19.76
N ILE A 274 4.45 8.16 -19.05
CA ILE A 274 4.30 9.62 -19.03
C ILE A 274 4.57 10.10 -17.59
N ALA A 275 5.61 10.91 -17.38
CA ALA A 275 5.97 11.39 -16.04
C ALA A 275 4.97 12.47 -15.55
N LEU A 276 4.80 12.62 -14.23
CA LEU A 276 3.83 13.59 -13.68
C LEU A 276 4.19 15.04 -13.95
N ARG A 277 5.49 15.35 -13.95
CA ARG A 277 6.00 16.68 -14.29
C ARG A 277 6.65 16.68 -15.68
N GLU A 278 6.05 15.95 -16.62
CA GLU A 278 6.53 15.90 -18.00
C GLU A 278 6.09 17.15 -18.77
N ASP A 279 6.98 17.65 -19.64
CA ASP A 279 6.69 18.81 -20.47
C ASP A 279 5.46 18.58 -21.39
N PRO A 280 4.51 19.52 -21.48
CA PRO A 280 3.27 19.34 -22.25
C PRO A 280 3.47 18.99 -23.73
N GLU A 281 4.50 19.54 -24.39
CA GLU A 281 4.80 19.21 -25.78
C GLU A 281 5.29 17.76 -25.90
N THR A 282 6.08 17.31 -24.92
CA THR A 282 6.57 15.93 -24.82
C THR A 282 5.43 14.94 -24.57
N VAL A 283 4.49 15.25 -23.68
CA VAL A 283 3.25 14.46 -23.45
C VAL A 283 2.47 14.31 -24.76
N THR A 284 2.22 15.44 -25.43
CA THR A 284 1.53 15.49 -26.72
C THR A 284 2.22 14.60 -27.75
N LYS A 285 3.54 14.74 -27.89
CA LYS A 285 4.34 13.95 -28.82
C LYS A 285 4.23 12.45 -28.53
N LYS A 286 4.42 12.03 -27.28
CA LYS A 286 4.33 10.63 -26.84
C LYS A 286 2.99 10.00 -27.20
N ILE A 287 1.88 10.66 -26.85
CA ILE A 287 0.53 10.15 -27.14
C ILE A 287 0.29 10.11 -28.65
N ARG A 288 0.66 11.17 -29.40
CA ARG A 288 0.56 11.19 -30.87
C ARG A 288 1.32 10.04 -31.54
N THR A 289 2.44 9.60 -30.97
CA THR A 289 3.25 8.48 -31.48
C THR A 289 2.85 7.10 -30.96
N MET A 290 1.88 6.98 -30.06
CA MET A 290 1.44 5.66 -29.56
C MET A 290 1.06 4.71 -30.71
N PRO A 291 1.41 3.42 -30.62
CA PRO A 291 0.83 2.41 -31.51
C PRO A 291 -0.69 2.42 -31.42
N THR A 292 -1.33 2.18 -32.55
CA THR A 292 -2.78 1.96 -32.67
C THR A 292 -3.06 0.53 -33.12
N ASP A 293 -4.30 0.22 -33.46
CA ASP A 293 -4.65 -1.07 -34.04
C ASP A 293 -3.75 -1.41 -35.26
N PRO A 294 -2.97 -2.50 -35.21
CA PRO A 294 -2.10 -2.92 -36.31
C PRO A 294 -2.85 -3.21 -37.61
N ALA A 295 -4.13 -3.58 -37.54
CA ALA A 295 -4.95 -3.82 -38.73
C ALA A 295 -5.28 -2.53 -39.50
N ARG A 296 -5.14 -1.37 -38.84
CA ARG A 296 -5.46 -0.05 -39.41
C ARG A 296 -4.24 0.62 -40.03
N VAL A 297 -3.86 0.16 -41.23
CA VAL A 297 -2.66 0.64 -41.93
C VAL A 297 -2.89 2.01 -42.60
N ARG A 298 -4.07 2.23 -43.18
CA ARG A 298 -4.46 3.48 -43.85
C ARG A 298 -5.61 4.16 -43.12
N ARG A 299 -5.78 5.46 -43.33
CA ARG A 299 -6.90 6.25 -42.74
C ARG A 299 -8.27 5.63 -43.06
N THR A 300 -8.43 5.12 -44.26
CA THR A 300 -9.66 4.51 -44.79
C THR A 300 -9.92 3.09 -44.30
N ASP A 301 -8.94 2.46 -43.64
CA ASP A 301 -9.11 1.12 -43.09
C ASP A 301 -9.85 1.23 -41.76
N ALA A 302 -10.87 0.38 -41.58
CA ALA A 302 -11.58 0.25 -40.32
C ALA A 302 -10.63 -0.35 -39.27
N GLY A 303 -10.69 0.18 -38.05
CA GLY A 303 -9.96 -0.36 -36.92
C GLY A 303 -10.87 -1.01 -35.88
N ASN A 304 -10.26 -1.72 -34.94
CA ASN A 304 -10.90 -2.30 -33.77
C ASN A 304 -10.31 -1.66 -32.50
N PRO A 305 -11.09 -0.84 -31.76
CA PRO A 305 -10.64 -0.26 -30.50
C PRO A 305 -10.13 -1.28 -29.48
N ALA A 306 -10.69 -2.49 -29.44
CA ALA A 306 -10.25 -3.53 -28.51
C ALA A 306 -8.78 -3.98 -28.71
N ASN A 307 -8.23 -3.77 -29.92
CA ASN A 307 -6.85 -4.10 -30.27
C ASN A 307 -5.92 -2.88 -30.24
N CYS A 308 -6.39 -1.74 -29.72
CA CYS A 308 -5.70 -0.45 -29.80
C CYS A 308 -5.26 0.04 -28.41
N PRO A 309 -3.96 0.26 -28.16
CA PRO A 309 -3.48 0.84 -26.89
C PRO A 309 -4.11 2.18 -26.52
N VAL A 310 -4.41 3.04 -27.52
CA VAL A 310 -5.09 4.33 -27.30
C VAL A 310 -6.49 4.16 -26.71
N TRP A 311 -7.19 3.07 -27.05
CA TRP A 311 -8.52 2.81 -26.49
C TRP A 311 -8.47 2.62 -24.98
N GLN A 312 -7.42 1.99 -24.46
CA GLN A 312 -7.25 1.81 -23.02
C GLN A 312 -7.09 3.16 -22.29
N PHE A 313 -6.52 4.18 -22.95
CA PHE A 313 -6.50 5.54 -22.41
C PHE A 313 -7.90 6.19 -22.44
N HIS A 314 -8.69 5.98 -23.49
CA HIS A 314 -10.08 6.46 -23.51
C HIS A 314 -10.94 5.84 -22.40
N GLN A 315 -10.68 4.60 -22.00
CA GLN A 315 -11.37 3.97 -20.87
C GLN A 315 -11.08 4.68 -19.54
N VAL A 316 -9.93 5.35 -19.42
CA VAL A 316 -9.52 6.10 -18.22
C VAL A 316 -9.95 7.57 -18.29
N TYR A 317 -9.74 8.24 -19.43
CA TYR A 317 -9.82 9.71 -19.54
C TYR A 317 -11.06 10.25 -20.24
N SER A 318 -11.75 9.43 -21.03
CA SER A 318 -12.84 9.92 -21.87
C SER A 318 -14.21 9.60 -21.30
N ASP A 319 -15.16 10.50 -21.50
CA ASP A 319 -16.57 10.29 -21.15
C ASP A 319 -17.28 9.34 -22.15
N ASP A 320 -18.53 8.98 -21.84
CA ASP A 320 -19.31 8.06 -22.68
C ASP A 320 -19.55 8.59 -24.10
N ALA A 321 -19.78 9.90 -24.24
CA ALA A 321 -20.00 10.51 -25.54
C ALA A 321 -18.76 10.39 -26.44
N THR A 322 -17.58 10.71 -25.90
CA THR A 322 -16.30 10.58 -26.60
C THR A 322 -16.00 9.12 -26.92
N ARG A 323 -16.24 8.19 -25.98
CA ARG A 323 -16.07 6.75 -26.22
C ARG A 323 -16.96 6.23 -27.35
N GLN A 324 -18.21 6.67 -27.42
CA GLN A 324 -19.14 6.31 -28.50
C GLN A 324 -18.68 6.89 -29.85
N TRP A 325 -18.27 8.16 -29.88
CA TRP A 325 -17.71 8.80 -31.08
C TRP A 325 -16.47 8.06 -31.60
N VAL A 326 -15.51 7.73 -30.72
CA VAL A 326 -14.31 6.96 -31.08
C VAL A 326 -14.68 5.59 -31.61
N THR A 327 -15.60 4.88 -30.95
CA THR A 327 -15.99 3.52 -31.34
C THR A 327 -16.64 3.51 -32.72
N ALA A 328 -17.60 4.41 -32.96
CA ALA A 328 -18.26 4.53 -34.25
C ALA A 328 -17.29 4.99 -35.34
N GLY A 329 -16.46 6.00 -35.07
CA GLY A 329 -15.51 6.54 -36.03
C GLY A 329 -14.36 5.59 -36.37
N CYS A 330 -13.87 4.82 -35.41
CA CYS A 330 -12.78 3.86 -35.64
C CYS A 330 -13.26 2.67 -36.48
N THR A 331 -14.41 2.09 -36.14
CA THR A 331 -14.95 0.89 -36.82
C THR A 331 -15.53 1.18 -38.21
N SER A 332 -15.96 2.43 -38.47
CA SER A 332 -16.40 2.89 -39.80
C SER A 332 -15.30 3.55 -40.64
N ALA A 333 -14.09 3.69 -40.10
CA ALA A 333 -13.02 4.53 -40.66
C ALA A 333 -13.40 6.02 -40.86
N GLY A 334 -14.41 6.52 -40.14
CA GLY A 334 -14.90 7.89 -40.21
C GLY A 334 -13.99 8.96 -39.58
N ILE A 335 -13.05 8.58 -38.69
CA ILE A 335 -12.09 9.49 -38.04
C ILE A 335 -10.67 8.97 -38.14
N GLY A 336 -9.66 9.84 -38.26
CA GLY A 336 -8.25 9.43 -38.23
C GLY A 336 -7.74 9.09 -36.82
N CYS A 337 -6.69 8.26 -36.72
CA CYS A 337 -6.05 7.94 -35.44
C CYS A 337 -5.50 9.17 -34.70
N LEU A 338 -5.06 10.21 -35.42
CA LEU A 338 -4.60 11.46 -34.81
C LEU A 338 -5.75 12.27 -34.21
N GLU A 339 -6.92 12.29 -34.86
CA GLU A 339 -8.13 12.93 -34.33
C GLU A 339 -8.61 12.21 -33.07
N CYS A 340 -8.64 10.87 -33.10
CA CYS A 340 -8.97 10.02 -31.97
C CYS A 340 -8.08 10.31 -30.74
N LYS A 341 -6.78 10.56 -30.94
CA LYS A 341 -5.84 10.84 -29.85
C LYS A 341 -6.01 12.21 -29.21
N GLN A 342 -6.62 13.19 -29.90
CA GLN A 342 -6.66 14.57 -29.41
C GLN A 342 -7.43 14.71 -28.07
N PRO A 343 -8.63 14.13 -27.89
CA PRO A 343 -9.32 14.16 -26.59
C PRO A 343 -8.51 13.51 -25.45
N VAL A 344 -7.71 12.48 -25.74
CA VAL A 344 -6.82 11.86 -24.74
C VAL A 344 -5.69 12.81 -24.36
N ILE A 345 -5.08 13.47 -25.35
CA ILE A 345 -4.02 14.47 -25.10
C ILE A 345 -4.56 15.58 -24.22
N ASP A 346 -5.72 16.14 -24.58
CA ASP A 346 -6.32 17.26 -23.85
C ASP A 346 -6.65 16.85 -22.41
N ALA A 347 -7.20 15.65 -22.20
CA ALA A 347 -7.55 15.15 -20.87
C ALA A 347 -6.31 14.83 -20.00
N VAL A 348 -5.27 14.23 -20.58
CA VAL A 348 -4.01 13.97 -19.86
C VAL A 348 -3.33 15.29 -19.49
N LEU A 349 -3.29 16.26 -20.40
CA LEU A 349 -2.71 17.58 -20.13
C LEU A 349 -3.52 18.40 -19.12
N ALA A 350 -4.82 18.15 -18.99
CA ALA A 350 -5.64 18.78 -17.96
C ALA A 350 -5.49 18.13 -16.58
N GLU A 351 -5.09 16.85 -16.53
CA GLU A 351 -4.83 16.14 -15.27
C GLU A 351 -3.43 16.41 -14.71
N LEU A 352 -2.43 16.62 -15.57
CA LEU A 352 -1.07 17.04 -15.22
C LEU A 352 -1.00 18.54 -14.94
#